data_AF-A0A3D3W298-F1
#
_entry.id   AF-A0A3D3W298-F1
#
_cell.length_a   1.000
_cell.length_b   1.000
_cell.length_c   1.000
_cell.angle_alpha   90.00
_cell.angle_beta   90.00
_cell.angle_gamma   90.00
#
_symmetry.space_group_name_H-M   'P 1'
#
loop_
_entity.id
_entity.type
_entity.pdbx_description
1 polymer ?
#
loop_
_entity_poly.entity_id
_entity_poly.type
_entity_poly.pdbx_seq_one_letter_code
_entity_poly.pdbx_strand_id
1 'polypeptide(L)'
;IDVYRGQLQPTRNFIAWLAFITFFPQLVAGPIERAGHLLPQFLTSRRFSMPAAVDGCRQALWGLFKKVVIADNCAALANQAFSSSDAASATALLAGVFLFTIQIYCDFSGYSDIATGVARLFGFSLMQNFAFPYFSRDIAEFWRRWHISLSTWFRDYLYLPLGGSRVSRPLMIRNTTIVFLVSGLWHGANWTFPAWGLLNAVWFLPLQLAGNNRRFSPVPPCAPLLPAPREALQILSTFLLTMFSWTFFRAASLTQATQILHRIFTLQQGHPLPVPGYVWALVAGFLAAEWIQRGRTHALDFSSSNLPRVSRWLICYSVLFLLLKYSGEQQDFIYFQF
;
A
#
# COMPACT_ATOMS: atom_id res chain seq x y z
N ILE A 1 10.90 -23.37 0.81
CA ILE A 1 10.87 -23.45 -0.67
C ILE A 1 12.25 -23.17 -1.26
N ASP A 2 12.91 -22.06 -0.92
CA ASP A 2 14.20 -21.68 -1.53
C ASP A 2 15.33 -22.68 -1.32
N VAL A 3 15.41 -23.29 -0.13
CA VAL A 3 16.37 -24.37 0.17
C VAL A 3 16.12 -25.60 -0.71
N TYR A 4 14.85 -26.02 -0.85
CA TYR A 4 14.46 -27.13 -1.73
C TYR A 4 14.80 -26.85 -3.21
N ARG A 5 14.67 -25.59 -3.65
CA ARG A 5 15.04 -25.16 -5.01
C ARG A 5 16.55 -24.92 -5.18
N GLY A 6 17.37 -25.12 -4.15
CA GLY A 6 18.82 -24.87 -4.20
C GLY A 6 19.22 -23.39 -4.33
N GLN A 7 18.30 -22.45 -4.11
CA GLN A 7 18.58 -21.00 -4.23
C GLN A 7 19.24 -20.42 -2.97
N LEU A 8 19.06 -21.09 -1.83
CA LEU A 8 19.67 -20.71 -0.55
C LEU A 8 20.23 -21.95 0.14
N GLN A 9 21.41 -21.79 0.74
CA GLN A 9 21.94 -22.79 1.66
C GLN A 9 21.21 -22.70 3.01
N PRO A 10 20.87 -23.83 3.65
CA PRO A 10 20.24 -23.80 4.96
C PRO A 10 21.21 -23.20 5.99
N THR A 11 20.74 -22.25 6.80
CA THR A 11 21.53 -21.74 7.92
C THR A 11 21.65 -22.82 9.00
N ARG A 12 22.86 -22.96 9.57
CA ARG A 12 23.12 -23.83 10.73
C ARG A 12 23.05 -23.08 12.06
N ASN A 13 22.92 -21.75 12.01
CA ASN A 13 22.83 -20.92 13.20
C ASN A 13 21.35 -20.78 13.63
N PHE A 14 20.94 -21.59 14.60
CA PHE A 14 19.58 -21.61 15.13
C PHE A 14 19.15 -20.26 15.71
N ILE A 15 20.05 -19.54 16.40
CA ILE A 15 19.74 -18.23 17.01
C ILE A 15 19.46 -17.20 15.92
N ALA A 16 20.28 -17.14 14.87
CA ALA A 16 20.07 -16.24 13.74
C ALA A 16 18.77 -16.55 12.99
N TRP A 17 18.45 -17.84 12.83
CA TRP A 17 17.19 -18.27 12.24
C TRP A 17 15.98 -17.88 13.08
N LEU A 18 16.03 -18.11 14.39
CA LEU A 18 14.96 -17.72 15.31
C LEU A 18 14.76 -16.20 15.30
N ALA A 19 15.86 -15.44 15.39
CA ALA A 19 15.82 -13.97 15.33
C ALA A 19 15.25 -13.44 14.01
N PHE A 20 15.50 -14.11 12.88
CA PHE A 20 14.90 -13.79 11.59
C PHE A 20 13.38 -13.98 11.60
N ILE A 21 12.89 -15.10 12.14
CA ILE A 21 11.44 -15.39 12.20
C ILE A 21 10.74 -14.47 13.19
N THR A 22 11.33 -14.22 14.36
CA THR A 22 10.72 -13.43 15.43
C THR A 22 11.13 -11.96 15.39
N PHE A 23 11.59 -11.44 14.26
CA PHE A 23 12.03 -10.05 14.15
C PHE A 23 10.83 -9.11 14.31
N PHE A 24 10.67 -8.54 15.51
CA PHE A 24 9.47 -7.81 15.90
C PHE A 24 9.06 -6.65 14.96
N PRO A 25 9.97 -5.89 14.30
CA PRO A 25 9.54 -4.79 13.44
C PRO A 25 8.65 -5.27 12.30
N GLN A 26 8.85 -6.49 11.80
CA GLN A 26 8.06 -7.03 10.69
C GLN A 26 6.95 -8.00 11.11
N LEU A 27 6.93 -8.45 12.37
CA LEU A 27 6.20 -9.65 12.79
C LEU A 27 4.68 -9.58 12.58
N VAL A 28 4.07 -8.43 12.84
CA VAL A 28 2.60 -8.30 12.78
C VAL A 28 2.12 -8.00 11.36
N ALA A 29 2.69 -6.99 10.70
CA ALA A 29 2.26 -6.54 9.38
C ALA A 29 3.36 -5.83 8.57
N GLY A 30 4.63 -6.19 8.81
CA GLY A 30 5.74 -5.61 8.03
C GLY A 30 5.88 -6.22 6.64
N PRO A 31 6.90 -5.79 5.87
CA PRO A 31 7.24 -6.40 4.60
C PRO A 31 7.43 -7.92 4.74
N ILE A 32 6.88 -8.69 3.80
CA ILE A 32 7.07 -10.14 3.70
C ILE A 32 8.48 -10.41 3.19
N GLU A 33 9.42 -10.46 4.12
CA GLU A 33 10.84 -10.62 3.83
C GLU A 33 11.21 -11.96 3.20
N ARG A 34 12.29 -11.92 2.41
CA ARG A 34 12.95 -13.12 1.89
C ARG A 34 14.05 -13.53 2.85
N ALA A 35 14.15 -14.83 3.11
CA ALA A 35 15.29 -15.38 3.83
C ALA A 35 16.61 -14.95 3.17
N GLY A 36 16.70 -14.93 1.84
CA GLY A 36 17.91 -14.50 1.13
C GLY A 36 18.30 -13.04 1.33
N HIS A 37 17.37 -12.16 1.70
CA HIS A 37 17.62 -10.74 1.92
C HIS A 37 17.86 -10.41 3.40
N LEU A 38 17.01 -10.92 4.30
CA LEU A 38 17.04 -10.54 5.71
C LEU A 38 17.94 -11.45 6.57
N LEU A 39 17.90 -12.77 6.37
CA LEU A 39 18.62 -13.73 7.22
C LEU A 39 20.14 -13.47 7.29
N PRO A 40 20.84 -13.15 6.17
CA PRO A 40 22.28 -12.85 6.23
C PRO A 40 22.63 -11.67 7.14
N GLN A 41 21.72 -10.70 7.31
CA GLN A 41 21.94 -9.52 8.14
C GLN A 41 22.04 -9.89 9.65
N PHE A 42 21.43 -11.00 10.07
CA PHE A 42 21.57 -11.53 11.43
C PHE A 42 22.92 -12.22 11.69
N LEU A 43 23.59 -12.67 10.63
CA LEU A 43 24.89 -13.35 10.72
C LEU A 43 26.07 -12.37 10.77
N THR A 44 25.82 -11.10 10.44
CA THR A 44 26.85 -10.05 10.44
C THR A 44 26.83 -9.24 11.74
N SER A 45 28.01 -8.84 12.22
CA SER A 45 28.12 -7.93 13.35
C SER A 45 27.62 -6.54 12.96
N ARG A 46 26.71 -5.98 13.75
CA ARG A 46 26.04 -4.72 13.45
C ARG A 46 26.76 -3.55 14.12
N ARG A 47 26.86 -2.43 13.40
CA ARG A 47 27.39 -1.17 13.91
C ARG A 47 26.30 -0.11 13.87
N PHE A 48 26.14 0.62 14.97
CA PHE A 48 25.20 1.73 15.03
C PHE A 48 25.66 2.84 14.07
N SER A 49 24.70 3.38 13.31
CA SER A 49 24.93 4.48 12.38
C SER A 49 23.93 5.60 12.69
N MET A 50 24.43 6.70 13.26
CA MET A 50 23.59 7.85 13.60
C MET A 50 22.85 8.42 12.37
N PRO A 51 23.46 8.56 11.18
CA PRO A 51 22.73 8.98 9.98
C PRO A 51 21.58 8.03 9.61
N ALA A 52 21.82 6.70 9.65
CA ALA A 52 20.78 5.71 9.35
C ALA A 52 19.68 5.73 10.42
N ALA A 53 20.04 5.94 11.68
CA ALA A 53 19.08 6.02 12.77
C ALA A 53 18.16 7.24 12.64
N VAL A 54 18.72 8.42 12.37
CA VAL A 54 17.95 9.65 12.14
C VAL A 54 17.02 9.50 10.95
N ASP A 55 17.48 8.87 9.86
CA ASP A 55 16.65 8.63 8.68
C ASP A 55 15.53 7.61 8.96
N GLY A 56 15.83 6.55 9.73
CA GLY A 56 14.83 5.59 10.22
C GLY A 56 13.76 6.25 11.10
N CYS A 57 14.15 7.15 12.02
CA CYS A 57 13.20 7.93 12.81
C CYS A 57 12.29 8.81 11.95
N ARG A 58 12.81 9.43 10.88
CA ARG A 58 11.99 10.23 9.96
C ARG A 58 10.99 9.38 9.19
N GLN A 59 11.42 8.22 8.70
CA GLN A 59 10.52 7.28 8.02
C GLN A 59 9.42 6.79 8.98
N ALA A 60 9.78 6.43 10.22
CA ALA A 60 8.81 6.03 11.23
C ALA A 60 7.85 7.18 11.61
N LEU A 61 8.33 8.41 11.70
CA LEU A 61 7.50 9.59 11.95
C LEU A 61 6.46 9.81 10.84
N TRP A 62 6.85 9.67 9.58
CA TRP A 62 5.89 9.72 8.47
C TRP A 62 4.89 8.58 8.52
N GLY A 63 5.35 7.37 8.86
CA GLY A 63 4.47 6.22 9.04
C GLY A 63 3.42 6.43 10.14
N LEU A 64 3.83 7.00 11.27
CA LEU A 64 2.92 7.40 12.36
C LEU A 64 1.92 8.46 11.92
N PHE A 65 2.37 9.47 11.17
CA PHE A 65 1.47 10.49 10.60
C PHE A 65 0.41 9.87 9.68
N LYS A 66 0.82 8.98 8.77
CA LYS A 66 -0.11 8.27 7.88
C LYS A 66 -1.14 7.46 8.66
N LYS A 67 -0.71 6.70 9.67
CA LYS A 67 -1.62 5.91 10.49
C LYS A 67 -2.58 6.78 11.31
N VAL A 68 -2.02 7.60 12.20
CA VAL A 68 -2.78 8.27 13.25
C VAL A 68 -3.57 9.48 12.72
N VAL A 69 -2.97 10.27 11.82
CA VAL A 69 -3.60 11.51 11.34
C VAL A 69 -4.48 11.24 10.13
N ILE A 70 -4.01 10.46 9.16
CA ILE A 70 -4.74 10.26 7.91
C ILE A 70 -5.67 9.05 8.01
N ALA A 71 -5.13 7.86 8.31
CA ALA A 71 -5.89 6.63 8.22
C ALA A 71 -7.03 6.58 9.25
N ASP A 72 -6.77 6.88 10.51
CA ASP A 72 -7.78 6.78 11.58
C ASP A 72 -8.93 7.79 11.40
N ASN A 73 -8.63 9.02 10.96
CA ASN A 73 -9.67 10.02 10.64
C ASN A 73 -10.50 9.62 9.41
N CYS A 74 -9.88 9.04 8.37
CA CYS A 74 -10.62 8.51 7.21
C CYS A 74 -11.45 7.27 7.58
N ALA A 75 -10.93 6.42 8.46
CA ALA A 75 -11.54 5.16 8.87
C ALA A 75 -12.89 5.36 9.55
N ALA A 76 -12.99 6.30 10.49
CA ALA A 76 -14.26 6.57 11.18
C ALA A 76 -15.40 6.92 10.19
N LEU A 77 -15.10 7.76 9.20
CA LEU A 77 -16.06 8.18 8.17
C LEU A 77 -16.35 7.10 7.14
N ALA A 78 -15.32 6.34 6.73
CA ALA A 78 -15.49 5.19 5.86
C ALA A 78 -16.38 4.12 6.53
N ASN A 79 -16.15 3.84 7.81
CA ASN A 79 -16.97 2.92 8.59
C ASN A 79 -18.43 3.36 8.64
N GLN A 80 -18.69 4.64 8.88
CA GLN A 80 -20.04 5.20 8.83
C GLN A 80 -20.68 4.98 7.46
N ALA A 81 -20.00 5.36 6.38
CA ALA A 81 -20.53 5.25 5.02
C ALA A 81 -20.89 3.81 4.61
N PHE A 82 -20.04 2.84 4.97
CA PHE A 82 -20.29 1.43 4.68
C PHE A 82 -21.33 0.81 5.62
N SER A 83 -21.42 1.23 6.88
CA SER A 83 -22.42 0.70 7.82
C SER A 83 -23.86 1.11 7.50
N SER A 84 -24.06 2.28 6.90
CA SER A 84 -25.38 2.83 6.55
C SER A 84 -25.57 2.92 5.03
N SER A 85 -25.00 1.98 4.28
CA SER A 85 -24.94 2.04 2.81
C SER A 85 -26.32 2.11 2.14
N ASP A 86 -27.33 1.51 2.76
CA ASP A 86 -28.67 1.38 2.20
C ASP A 86 -29.48 2.68 2.24
N ALA A 87 -29.13 3.60 3.14
CA ALA A 87 -29.79 4.89 3.30
C ALA A 87 -28.92 6.07 2.81
N ALA A 88 -27.64 5.82 2.52
CA ALA A 88 -26.69 6.83 2.09
C ALA A 88 -26.96 7.31 0.64
N SER A 89 -26.72 8.60 0.39
CA SER A 89 -26.73 9.15 -0.98
C SER A 89 -25.56 8.62 -1.81
N ALA A 90 -25.66 8.74 -3.14
CA ALA A 90 -24.56 8.42 -4.06
C ALA A 90 -23.27 9.18 -3.72
N THR A 91 -23.37 10.46 -3.36
CA THR A 91 -22.21 11.30 -3.00
C THR A 91 -21.60 10.89 -1.67
N ALA A 92 -22.42 10.48 -0.69
CA ALA A 92 -21.96 9.94 0.59
C ALA A 92 -21.18 8.65 0.40
N LEU A 93 -21.70 7.72 -0.41
CA LEU A 93 -21.04 6.46 -0.74
C LEU A 93 -19.74 6.68 -1.51
N LEU A 94 -19.73 7.58 -2.49
CA LEU A 94 -18.52 7.92 -3.24
C LEU A 94 -17.43 8.48 -2.32
N ALA A 95 -17.80 9.40 -1.41
CA ALA A 95 -16.89 9.92 -0.39
C ALA A 95 -16.39 8.80 0.54
N GLY A 96 -17.27 7.89 0.98
CA GLY A 96 -16.92 6.74 1.81
C GLY A 96 -15.91 5.79 1.14
N VAL A 97 -16.13 5.44 -0.13
CA VAL A 97 -15.21 4.59 -0.92
C VAL A 97 -13.86 5.30 -1.12
N PHE A 98 -13.87 6.61 -1.39
CA PHE A 98 -12.65 7.40 -1.50
C PHE A 98 -11.88 7.44 -0.17
N LEU A 99 -12.55 7.73 0.94
CA LEU A 99 -11.93 7.76 2.27
C LEU A 99 -11.39 6.39 2.67
N PHE A 100 -12.12 5.30 2.37
CA PHE A 100 -11.61 3.95 2.56
C PHE A 100 -10.35 3.67 1.74
N THR A 101 -10.30 4.15 0.48
CA THR A 101 -9.12 4.03 -0.38
C THR A 101 -7.92 4.74 0.24
N ILE A 102 -8.11 5.93 0.81
CA ILE A 102 -7.03 6.62 1.52
C ILE A 102 -6.64 5.90 2.82
N GLN A 103 -7.63 5.42 3.59
CA GLN A 103 -7.43 4.66 4.81
C GLN A 103 -6.57 3.42 4.56
N ILE A 104 -6.97 2.52 3.66
CA ILE A 104 -6.26 1.24 3.44
C ILE A 104 -4.80 1.47 3.05
N TYR A 105 -4.53 2.51 2.26
CA TYR A 105 -3.16 2.87 1.93
C TYR A 105 -2.38 3.44 3.11
N CYS A 106 -2.93 4.41 3.82
CA CYS A 106 -2.22 5.11 4.89
C CYS A 106 -2.02 4.23 6.12
N ASP A 107 -2.98 3.37 6.43
CA ASP A 107 -2.90 2.40 7.52
C ASP A 107 -1.76 1.41 7.25
N PHE A 108 -1.76 0.81 6.06
CA PHE A 108 -0.82 -0.25 5.75
C PHE A 108 0.58 0.26 5.40
N SER A 109 0.66 1.30 4.57
CA SER A 109 1.96 1.93 4.27
C SER A 109 2.52 2.67 5.48
N GLY A 110 1.67 3.17 6.38
CA GLY A 110 2.08 3.74 7.66
C GLY A 110 2.76 2.72 8.54
N TYR A 111 2.13 1.56 8.73
CA TYR A 111 2.74 0.44 9.46
C TYR A 111 4.06 -0.01 8.82
N SER A 112 4.09 -0.17 7.50
CA SER A 112 5.30 -0.57 6.77
C SER A 112 6.46 0.43 6.97
N ASP A 113 6.18 1.74 6.95
CA ASP A 113 7.21 2.76 7.17
C ASP A 113 7.71 2.79 8.62
N ILE A 114 6.83 2.55 9.61
CA ILE A 114 7.22 2.38 11.01
C ILE A 114 8.14 1.16 11.15
N ALA A 115 7.74 0.02 10.59
CA ALA A 115 8.51 -1.22 10.60
C ALA A 115 9.92 -1.04 9.99
N THR A 116 10.00 -0.48 8.78
CA THR A 116 11.27 -0.24 8.09
C THR A 116 12.12 0.80 8.82
N GLY A 117 11.51 1.88 9.32
CA GLY A 117 12.20 2.91 10.09
C GLY A 117 12.80 2.38 11.39
N VAL A 118 12.04 1.60 12.16
CA VAL A 118 12.50 0.94 13.39
C VAL A 118 13.58 -0.10 13.07
N ALA A 119 13.41 -0.93 12.05
CA ALA A 119 14.42 -1.90 11.64
C ALA A 119 15.77 -1.23 11.32
N ARG A 120 15.73 -0.06 10.69
CA ARG A 120 16.93 0.74 10.37
C ARG A 120 17.65 1.23 11.63
N LEU A 121 16.95 1.51 12.74
CA LEU A 121 17.58 1.81 14.05
C LEU A 121 18.44 0.65 14.55
N PHE A 122 18.01 -0.59 14.28
CA PHE A 122 18.75 -1.81 14.62
C PHE A 122 19.80 -2.20 13.56
N GLY A 123 19.97 -1.39 12.51
CA GLY A 123 20.92 -1.67 11.43
C GLY A 123 20.43 -2.71 10.43
N PHE A 124 19.12 -2.97 10.37
CA PHE A 124 18.52 -3.85 9.35
C PHE A 124 17.92 -3.04 8.20
N SER A 125 18.04 -3.59 7.00
CA SER A 125 17.38 -3.08 5.80
C SER A 125 16.24 -4.03 5.44
N LEU A 126 15.00 -3.53 5.54
CA LEU A 126 13.80 -4.23 5.07
C LEU A 126 13.44 -3.80 3.64
N MET A 127 12.70 -4.64 2.94
CA MET A 127 12.12 -4.42 1.64
C MET A 127 11.11 -3.28 1.70
N GLN A 128 11.06 -2.49 0.63
CA GLN A 128 10.01 -1.48 0.46
C GLN A 128 8.69 -2.15 0.08
N ASN A 129 7.61 -1.78 0.76
CA ASN A 129 6.27 -2.30 0.49
C ASN A 129 5.42 -1.41 -0.40
N PHE A 130 5.60 -0.10 -0.32
CA PHE A 130 4.79 0.87 -1.06
C PHE A 130 5.67 1.92 -1.73
N ALA A 131 5.39 2.21 -2.99
CA ALA A 131 6.11 3.19 -3.79
C ALA A 131 5.12 4.12 -4.52
N PHE A 132 4.40 4.95 -3.75
CA PHE A 132 3.43 5.92 -4.26
C PHE A 132 2.42 5.30 -5.26
N PRO A 133 1.69 4.24 -4.86
CA PRO A 133 0.90 3.42 -5.77
C PRO A 133 -0.27 4.17 -6.42
N TYR A 134 -0.86 5.15 -5.74
CA TYR A 134 -1.99 5.92 -6.29
C TYR A 134 -1.59 6.94 -7.36
N PHE A 135 -0.30 7.11 -7.63
CA PHE A 135 0.21 7.88 -8.77
C PHE A 135 0.67 6.98 -9.94
N SER A 136 0.17 5.74 -9.99
CA SER A 136 0.48 4.80 -11.07
C SER A 136 -0.31 5.16 -12.34
N ARG A 137 0.34 5.01 -13.49
CA ARG A 137 -0.22 5.37 -14.80
C ARG A 137 -1.02 4.24 -15.45
N ASP A 138 -0.84 3.01 -14.96
CA ASP A 138 -1.66 1.86 -15.31
C ASP A 138 -1.75 0.88 -14.13
N ILE A 139 -2.66 -0.09 -14.23
CA ILE A 139 -2.89 -1.07 -13.15
C ILE A 139 -1.69 -2.02 -12.97
N ALA A 140 -0.89 -2.24 -14.01
CA ALA A 140 0.31 -3.08 -13.87
C ALA A 140 1.39 -2.37 -13.05
N GLU A 141 1.55 -1.06 -13.24
CA GLU A 141 2.40 -0.20 -12.43
C GLU A 141 1.89 -0.11 -11.00
N PHE A 142 0.57 -0.01 -10.79
CA PHE A 142 -0.04 -0.05 -9.46
C PHE A 142 0.40 -1.30 -8.68
N TRP A 143 0.25 -2.49 -9.25
CA TRP A 143 0.65 -3.75 -8.60
C TRP A 143 2.16 -3.93 -8.42
N ARG A 144 2.99 -3.15 -9.13
CA ARG A 144 4.45 -3.08 -8.85
C ARG A 144 4.81 -2.11 -7.74
N ARG A 145 3.86 -1.28 -7.30
CA ARG A 145 4.07 -0.22 -6.29
C ARG A 145 3.23 -0.43 -5.02
N TRP A 146 2.26 -1.34 -5.06
CA TRP A 146 1.38 -1.71 -3.96
C TRP A 146 1.82 -3.06 -3.37
N HIS A 147 2.00 -3.11 -2.05
CA HIS A 147 2.33 -4.33 -1.30
C HIS A 147 3.40 -5.21 -1.97
N ILE A 148 4.52 -4.57 -2.34
CA ILE A 148 5.55 -5.11 -3.22
C ILE A 148 6.10 -6.46 -2.71
N SER A 149 6.28 -6.62 -1.41
CA SER A 149 6.77 -7.89 -0.84
C SER A 149 5.82 -9.05 -1.13
N LEU A 150 4.50 -8.82 -1.03
CA LEU A 150 3.47 -9.82 -1.30
C LEU A 150 3.32 -10.06 -2.80
N SER A 151 3.26 -9.00 -3.61
CA SER A 151 3.13 -9.15 -5.07
C SER A 151 4.33 -9.89 -5.67
N THR A 152 5.55 -9.64 -5.18
CA THR A 152 6.74 -10.41 -5.57
C THR A 152 6.72 -11.83 -5.01
N TRP A 153 6.10 -12.07 -3.84
CA TRP A 153 5.86 -13.42 -3.31
C TRP A 153 4.99 -14.24 -4.23
N PHE A 154 3.82 -13.73 -4.59
CA PHE A 154 2.94 -14.44 -5.51
C PHE A 154 3.60 -14.64 -6.87
N ARG A 155 4.37 -13.67 -7.36
CA ARG A 155 5.14 -13.82 -8.59
C ARG A 155 6.10 -15.01 -8.52
N ASP A 156 6.96 -15.07 -7.49
CA ASP A 156 8.10 -15.99 -7.45
C ASP A 156 7.72 -17.40 -6.96
N TYR A 157 6.69 -17.50 -6.13
CA TYR A 157 6.27 -18.75 -5.48
C TYR A 157 5.00 -19.37 -6.05
N LEU A 158 4.21 -18.60 -6.82
CA LEU A 158 2.98 -19.10 -7.44
C LEU A 158 2.97 -18.90 -8.96
N TYR A 159 3.16 -17.68 -9.46
CA TYR A 159 3.06 -17.38 -10.90
C TYR A 159 4.14 -18.05 -11.74
N LEU A 160 5.42 -17.89 -11.37
CA LEU A 160 6.56 -18.46 -12.09
C LEU A 160 6.53 -20.00 -12.10
N PRO A 161 6.26 -20.70 -10.99
CA PRO A 161 6.10 -22.16 -10.98
C PRO A 161 4.99 -22.69 -11.89
N LEU A 162 3.92 -21.91 -12.12
CA LEU A 162 2.85 -22.27 -13.07
C LEU A 162 3.25 -22.07 -14.55
N GLY A 163 4.49 -21.63 -14.83
CA GLY A 163 5.02 -21.36 -16.17
C GLY A 163 5.12 -19.87 -16.53
N GLY A 164 4.68 -18.99 -15.63
CA GLY A 164 4.77 -17.54 -15.79
C GLY A 164 4.17 -17.04 -17.11
N SER A 165 4.88 -16.13 -17.79
CA SER A 165 4.49 -15.58 -19.10
C SER A 165 5.11 -16.31 -20.29
N ARG A 166 5.79 -17.45 -20.06
CA ARG A 166 6.48 -18.23 -21.12
C ARG A 166 5.62 -19.35 -21.70
N VAL A 167 4.38 -19.46 -21.25
CA VAL A 167 3.39 -20.45 -21.69
C VAL A 167 2.43 -19.85 -22.73
N SER A 168 1.57 -20.68 -23.32
CA SER A 168 0.54 -20.21 -24.25
C SER A 168 -0.38 -19.17 -23.61
N ARG A 169 -0.97 -18.28 -24.43
CA ARG A 169 -1.84 -17.19 -23.94
C ARG A 169 -2.97 -17.68 -23.00
N PRO A 170 -3.69 -18.78 -23.29
CA PRO A 170 -4.72 -19.28 -22.36
C PRO A 170 -4.16 -19.71 -21.00
N LEU A 171 -2.99 -20.37 -20.99
CA LEU A 171 -2.34 -20.77 -19.75
C LEU A 171 -1.84 -19.56 -18.96
N MET A 172 -1.33 -18.53 -19.63
CA MET A 172 -0.94 -17.28 -18.99
C MET A 172 -2.13 -16.59 -18.33
N ILE A 173 -3.28 -16.50 -19.03
CA ILE A 173 -4.53 -15.95 -18.48
C ILE A 173 -4.94 -16.72 -17.23
N ARG A 174 -5.00 -18.07 -17.31
CA ARG A 174 -5.32 -18.94 -16.17
C ARG A 174 -4.39 -18.67 -14.99
N ASN A 175 -3.08 -18.64 -15.23
CA ASN A 175 -2.07 -18.45 -14.18
C ASN A 175 -2.21 -17.08 -13.48
N THR A 176 -2.43 -16.01 -14.25
CA THR A 176 -2.66 -14.66 -13.69
C THR A 176 -3.96 -14.61 -12.88
N THR A 177 -5.05 -15.20 -13.38
CA THR A 177 -6.31 -15.28 -12.64
C THR A 177 -6.17 -16.08 -11.35
N ILE A 178 -5.47 -17.22 -11.36
CA ILE A 178 -5.16 -18.01 -10.16
C ILE A 178 -4.41 -17.15 -9.13
N VAL A 179 -3.38 -16.41 -9.55
CA VAL A 179 -2.60 -15.55 -8.65
C VAL A 179 -3.47 -14.52 -7.95
N PHE A 180 -4.33 -13.82 -8.68
CA PHE A 180 -5.21 -12.81 -8.09
C PHE A 180 -6.30 -13.42 -7.20
N LEU A 181 -6.89 -14.56 -7.59
CA LEU A 181 -7.88 -15.26 -6.76
C LEU A 181 -7.28 -15.75 -5.44
N VAL A 182 -6.11 -16.39 -5.50
CA VAL A 182 -5.38 -16.84 -4.31
C VAL A 182 -4.92 -15.65 -3.47
N SER A 183 -4.53 -14.53 -4.09
CA SER A 183 -4.26 -13.29 -3.37
C SER A 183 -5.49 -12.77 -2.65
N GLY A 184 -6.68 -12.82 -3.25
CA GLY A 184 -7.93 -12.49 -2.59
C GLY A 184 -8.18 -13.40 -1.38
N LEU A 185 -8.12 -14.73 -1.59
CA LEU A 185 -8.31 -15.71 -0.51
C LEU A 185 -7.30 -15.56 0.65
N TRP A 186 -6.09 -15.07 0.38
CA TRP A 186 -5.11 -14.80 1.41
C TRP A 186 -5.54 -13.68 2.37
N HIS A 187 -6.40 -12.75 1.93
CA HIS A 187 -6.89 -11.65 2.77
C HIS A 187 -8.04 -12.04 3.70
N GLY A 188 -8.80 -13.09 3.37
CA GLY A 188 -9.89 -13.56 4.22
C GLY A 188 -10.81 -14.56 3.52
N ALA A 189 -11.70 -15.17 4.31
CA ALA A 189 -12.61 -16.23 3.84
C ALA A 189 -13.90 -15.70 3.18
N ASN A 190 -14.17 -14.39 3.24
CA ASN A 190 -15.35 -13.79 2.63
C ASN A 190 -15.26 -13.83 1.10
N TRP A 191 -16.38 -14.14 0.43
CA TRP A 191 -16.50 -14.18 -1.04
C TRP A 191 -16.21 -12.85 -1.73
N THR A 192 -16.24 -11.75 -0.98
CA THR A 192 -15.87 -10.43 -1.49
C THR A 192 -14.39 -10.35 -1.87
N PHE A 193 -13.48 -11.08 -1.21
CA PHE A 193 -12.05 -11.07 -1.55
C PHE A 193 -11.70 -11.81 -2.84
N PRO A 194 -12.21 -13.05 -3.11
CA PRO A 194 -12.07 -13.66 -4.43
C PRO A 194 -12.66 -12.78 -5.55
N ALA A 195 -13.80 -12.11 -5.32
CA ALA A 195 -14.37 -11.20 -6.30
C ALA A 195 -13.47 -9.98 -6.56
N TRP A 196 -12.89 -9.39 -5.51
CA TRP A 196 -11.87 -8.35 -5.63
C TRP A 196 -10.64 -8.84 -6.42
N GLY A 197 -10.18 -10.06 -6.16
CA GLY A 197 -9.07 -10.68 -6.91
C GLY A 197 -9.41 -10.82 -8.39
N LEU A 198 -10.56 -11.41 -8.70
CA LEU A 198 -11.03 -11.58 -10.08
C LEU A 198 -11.13 -10.23 -10.82
N LEU A 199 -11.68 -9.21 -10.17
CA LEU A 199 -11.80 -7.88 -10.73
C LEU A 199 -10.43 -7.29 -11.11
N ASN A 200 -9.43 -7.43 -10.22
CA ASN A 200 -8.07 -6.98 -10.51
C ASN A 200 -7.39 -7.80 -11.60
N ALA A 201 -7.68 -9.10 -11.72
CA ALA A 201 -7.22 -9.90 -12.84
C ALA A 201 -7.77 -9.36 -14.17
N VAL A 202 -9.06 -9.03 -14.23
CA VAL A 202 -9.71 -8.45 -15.42
C VAL A 202 -9.05 -7.13 -15.81
N TRP A 203 -8.68 -6.28 -14.86
CA TRP A 203 -7.95 -5.04 -15.14
C TRP A 203 -6.52 -5.27 -15.63
N PHE A 204 -5.81 -6.26 -15.07
CA PHE A 204 -4.41 -6.50 -15.37
C PHE A 204 -4.19 -7.25 -16.70
N LEU A 205 -5.05 -8.20 -17.03
CA LEU A 205 -4.90 -9.10 -18.17
C LEU A 205 -4.74 -8.39 -19.53
N PRO A 206 -5.51 -7.34 -19.88
CA PRO A 206 -5.34 -6.63 -21.14
C PRO A 206 -3.93 -6.07 -21.33
N LEU A 207 -3.34 -5.50 -20.27
CA LEU A 207 -1.98 -4.95 -20.32
C LEU A 207 -0.93 -6.05 -20.49
N GLN A 208 -1.14 -7.19 -19.85
CA GLN A 208 -0.26 -8.34 -19.96
C GLN A 208 -0.32 -8.99 -21.35
N LEU A 209 -1.52 -9.14 -21.91
CA LEU A 209 -1.73 -9.68 -23.26
C LEU A 209 -1.17 -8.78 -24.35
N ALA A 210 -1.21 -7.46 -24.14
CA ALA A 210 -0.59 -6.47 -25.02
C ALA A 210 0.94 -6.36 -24.86
N GLY A 211 1.56 -7.09 -23.92
CA GLY A 211 3.00 -6.96 -23.61
C GLY A 211 3.39 -5.62 -22.98
N ASN A 212 2.42 -4.79 -22.57
CA ASN A 212 2.63 -3.44 -22.06
C ASN A 212 2.72 -3.38 -20.52
N ASN A 213 2.66 -4.51 -19.84
CA ASN A 213 2.66 -4.59 -18.38
C ASN A 213 3.95 -4.11 -17.70
N ARG A 214 5.03 -3.79 -18.43
CA ARG A 214 6.28 -3.22 -17.91
C ARG A 214 6.67 -1.89 -18.55
N ARG A 215 5.72 -1.21 -19.19
CA ARG A 215 5.97 0.03 -19.93
C ARG A 215 6.55 1.16 -19.08
N PHE A 216 6.13 1.25 -17.83
CA PHE A 216 6.46 2.37 -16.95
C PHE A 216 7.58 2.02 -15.97
N SER A 217 8.61 2.88 -15.97
CA SER A 217 9.73 2.87 -15.03
C SER A 217 9.45 3.78 -13.81
N PRO A 218 10.14 3.57 -12.68
CA PRO A 218 10.05 4.46 -11.51
C PRO A 218 10.26 5.93 -11.87
N VAL A 219 9.52 6.82 -11.21
CA VAL A 219 9.62 8.27 -11.44
C VAL A 219 10.91 8.79 -10.79
N PRO A 220 11.76 9.55 -11.51
CA PRO A 220 12.97 10.11 -10.92
C PRO A 220 12.65 11.24 -9.93
N PRO A 221 13.53 11.51 -8.93
CA PRO A 221 13.36 12.61 -7.97
C PRO A 221 13.13 13.99 -8.60
N CYS A 222 13.71 14.23 -9.78
CA CYS A 222 13.67 15.52 -10.49
C CYS A 222 12.55 15.61 -11.54
N ALA A 223 11.54 14.74 -11.47
CA ALA A 223 10.41 14.80 -12.41
C ALA A 223 9.65 16.13 -12.30
N PRO A 224 9.09 16.66 -13.41
CA PRO A 224 8.28 17.88 -13.39
C PRO A 224 7.17 17.81 -12.34
N LEU A 225 6.90 18.94 -11.67
CA LEU A 225 5.84 18.99 -10.65
C LEU A 225 4.45 18.77 -11.26
N LEU A 226 4.19 19.30 -12.46
CA LEU A 226 2.92 19.13 -13.16
C LEU A 226 3.04 17.95 -14.14
N PRO A 227 2.15 16.94 -14.05
CA PRO A 227 2.12 15.86 -15.01
C PRO A 227 1.57 16.36 -16.35
N ALA A 228 1.97 15.73 -17.44
CA ALA A 228 1.34 15.99 -18.74
C ALA A 228 -0.16 15.61 -18.68
N PRO A 229 -1.06 16.26 -19.43
CA PRO A 229 -2.50 15.96 -19.38
C PRO A 229 -2.84 14.47 -19.60
N ARG A 230 -2.10 13.82 -20.51
CA ARG A 230 -2.22 12.37 -20.76
C ARG A 230 -1.84 11.54 -19.53
N GLU A 231 -0.77 11.90 -18.84
CA GLU A 231 -0.31 11.22 -17.63
C GLU A 231 -1.29 11.44 -16.48
N ALA A 232 -1.82 12.65 -16.33
CA ALA A 232 -2.86 12.96 -15.35
C ALA A 232 -4.10 12.08 -15.56
N LEU A 233 -4.56 11.94 -16.81
CA LEU A 233 -5.70 11.07 -17.15
C LEU A 233 -5.40 9.59 -16.86
N GLN A 234 -4.20 9.12 -17.16
CA GLN A 234 -3.75 7.76 -16.85
C GLN A 234 -3.75 7.46 -15.35
N ILE A 235 -3.22 8.40 -14.56
CA ILE A 235 -3.20 8.31 -13.10
C ILE A 235 -4.61 8.31 -12.55
N LEU A 236 -5.45 9.27 -12.98
CA LEU A 236 -6.84 9.36 -12.53
C LEU A 236 -7.63 8.08 -12.87
N SER A 237 -7.46 7.56 -14.09
CA SER A 237 -8.17 6.34 -14.53
C SER A 237 -7.75 5.13 -13.69
N THR A 238 -6.44 4.98 -13.45
CA THR A 238 -5.91 3.88 -12.62
C THR A 238 -6.39 4.01 -11.18
N PHE A 239 -6.35 5.22 -10.63
CA PHE A 239 -6.85 5.51 -9.29
C PHE A 239 -8.33 5.15 -9.15
N LEU A 240 -9.19 5.57 -10.09
CA LEU A 240 -10.62 5.26 -10.05
C LEU A 240 -10.89 3.75 -10.15
N LEU A 241 -10.19 3.03 -11.04
CA LEU A 241 -10.31 1.56 -11.15
C LEU A 241 -9.97 0.89 -9.82
N THR A 242 -8.85 1.29 -9.22
CA THR A 242 -8.41 0.77 -7.92
C THR A 242 -9.39 1.15 -6.80
N MET A 243 -9.85 2.40 -6.76
CA MET A 243 -10.82 2.91 -5.78
C MET A 243 -12.12 2.10 -5.80
N PHE A 244 -12.70 1.87 -6.97
CA PHE A 244 -13.93 1.08 -7.06
C PHE A 244 -13.70 -0.39 -6.73
N SER A 245 -12.54 -0.96 -7.10
CA SER A 245 -12.17 -2.31 -6.67
C SER A 245 -12.16 -2.44 -5.15
N TRP A 246 -11.66 -1.44 -4.41
CA TRP A 246 -11.64 -1.45 -2.95
C TRP A 246 -13.01 -1.54 -2.29
N THR A 247 -14.09 -1.22 -2.99
CA THR A 247 -15.47 -1.44 -2.50
C THR A 247 -15.70 -2.91 -2.14
N PHE A 248 -15.23 -3.83 -2.99
CA PHE A 248 -15.32 -5.27 -2.72
C PHE A 248 -14.43 -5.68 -1.54
N PHE A 249 -13.29 -5.02 -1.36
CA PHE A 249 -12.41 -5.34 -0.25
C PHE A 249 -12.98 -4.92 1.12
N ARG A 250 -13.82 -3.87 1.16
CA ARG A 250 -14.41 -3.35 2.41
C ARG A 250 -15.81 -3.86 2.72
N ALA A 251 -16.61 -4.14 1.70
CA ALA A 251 -18.00 -4.53 1.87
C ALA A 251 -18.13 -5.85 2.67
N ALA A 252 -19.16 -5.94 3.51
CA ALA A 252 -19.45 -7.13 4.31
C ALA A 252 -19.97 -8.29 3.46
N SER A 253 -20.56 -8.01 2.29
CA SER A 253 -21.06 -9.02 1.36
C SER A 253 -20.98 -8.55 -0.09
N LEU A 254 -21.08 -9.49 -1.03
CA LEU A 254 -21.15 -9.18 -2.46
C LEU A 254 -22.38 -8.33 -2.79
N THR A 255 -23.51 -8.60 -2.13
CA THR A 255 -24.74 -7.82 -2.27
C THR A 255 -24.52 -6.37 -1.87
N GLN A 256 -23.87 -6.14 -0.72
CA GLN A 256 -23.58 -4.78 -0.28
C GLN A 256 -22.63 -4.07 -1.27
N ALA A 257 -21.58 -4.75 -1.74
CA ALA A 257 -20.64 -4.17 -2.70
C ALA A 257 -21.34 -3.72 -3.99
N THR A 258 -22.20 -4.58 -4.56
CA THR A 258 -22.93 -4.26 -5.80
C THR A 258 -23.99 -3.19 -5.57
N GLN A 259 -24.67 -3.19 -4.42
CA GLN A 259 -25.62 -2.14 -4.05
C GLN A 259 -24.92 -0.78 -3.93
N ILE A 260 -23.75 -0.70 -3.26
CA ILE A 260 -22.98 0.54 -3.15
C ILE A 260 -22.64 1.08 -4.55
N LEU A 261 -22.08 0.24 -5.42
CA LEU A 261 -21.73 0.65 -6.78
C LEU A 261 -22.97 1.08 -7.58
N HIS A 262 -24.05 0.31 -7.51
CA HIS A 262 -25.31 0.64 -8.17
C HIS A 262 -25.83 2.01 -7.74
N ARG A 263 -25.88 2.28 -6.43
CA ARG A 263 -26.33 3.58 -5.89
C ARG A 263 -25.46 4.74 -6.35
N ILE A 264 -24.14 4.56 -6.39
CA ILE A 264 -23.20 5.56 -6.90
C ILE A 264 -23.48 5.87 -8.38
N PHE A 265 -23.57 4.85 -9.23
CA PHE A 265 -23.71 5.05 -10.68
C PHE A 265 -25.12 5.45 -11.13
N THR A 266 -26.15 5.16 -10.33
CA THR A 266 -27.54 5.60 -10.55
C THR A 266 -27.86 6.94 -9.89
N LEU A 267 -26.87 7.56 -9.22
CA LEU A 267 -27.01 8.85 -8.55
C LEU A 267 -28.17 8.89 -7.55
N GLN A 268 -28.38 7.78 -6.83
CA GLN A 268 -29.49 7.64 -5.91
C GLN A 268 -29.41 8.67 -4.76
N GLN A 269 -30.55 9.29 -4.46
CA GLN A 269 -30.69 10.22 -3.35
C GLN A 269 -30.69 9.47 -2.01
N GLY A 270 -30.28 10.15 -0.94
CA GLY A 270 -30.21 9.57 0.40
C GLY A 270 -29.59 10.54 1.39
N HIS A 271 -29.24 10.03 2.57
CA HIS A 271 -28.58 10.84 3.59
C HIS A 271 -27.13 11.18 3.19
N PRO A 272 -26.70 12.44 3.36
CA PRO A 272 -25.32 12.83 3.10
C PRO A 272 -24.39 12.26 4.19
N LEU A 273 -23.10 12.14 3.85
CA LEU A 273 -22.04 11.89 4.84
C LEU A 273 -21.42 13.24 5.23
N PRO A 274 -21.62 13.73 6.47
CA PRO A 274 -21.02 14.97 6.91
C PRO A 274 -19.52 14.77 7.18
N VAL A 275 -18.70 14.95 6.15
CA VAL A 275 -17.23 14.89 6.29
C VAL A 275 -16.73 16.26 6.76
N PRO A 276 -16.06 16.34 7.94
CA PRO A 276 -15.50 17.61 8.41
C PRO A 276 -14.48 18.17 7.41
N GLY A 277 -14.52 19.49 7.17
CA GLY A 277 -13.65 20.14 6.18
C GLY A 277 -12.15 19.94 6.45
N TYR A 278 -11.76 19.76 7.72
CA TYR A 278 -10.36 19.49 8.07
C TYR A 278 -9.88 18.13 7.54
N VAL A 279 -10.75 17.12 7.43
CA VAL A 279 -10.36 15.80 6.89
C VAL A 279 -10.01 15.92 5.41
N TRP A 280 -10.82 16.65 4.63
CA TRP A 280 -10.50 16.94 3.24
C TRP A 280 -9.18 17.70 3.10
N ALA A 281 -8.93 18.69 3.96
CA ALA A 281 -7.67 19.43 3.97
C ALA A 281 -6.46 18.52 4.32
N LEU A 282 -6.61 17.62 5.29
CA LEU A 282 -5.57 16.64 5.66
C LEU A 282 -5.27 15.70 4.50
N VAL A 283 -6.30 15.12 3.86
CA VAL A 283 -6.12 14.22 2.71
C VAL A 283 -5.49 14.95 1.52
N ALA A 284 -5.95 16.16 1.20
CA ALA A 284 -5.37 16.96 0.12
C ALA A 284 -3.90 17.32 0.39
N GLY A 285 -3.59 17.75 1.62
CA GLY A 285 -2.23 18.05 2.06
C GLY A 285 -1.32 16.81 2.02
N PHE A 286 -1.84 15.65 2.44
CA PHE A 286 -1.14 14.37 2.35
C PHE A 286 -0.85 13.98 0.91
N LEU A 287 -1.84 14.00 0.02
CA LEU A 287 -1.65 13.65 -1.39
C LEU A 287 -0.67 14.60 -2.09
N ALA A 288 -0.71 15.90 -1.77
CA ALA A 288 0.25 16.87 -2.26
C ALA A 288 1.68 16.56 -1.75
N ALA A 289 1.83 16.22 -0.48
CA ALA A 289 3.11 15.85 0.10
C ALA A 289 3.67 14.55 -0.51
N GLU A 290 2.85 13.53 -0.69
CA GLU A 290 3.23 12.30 -1.39
C GLU A 290 3.61 12.59 -2.85
N TRP A 291 2.85 13.46 -3.54
CA TRP A 291 3.14 13.84 -4.92
C TRP A 291 4.51 14.50 -5.07
N ILE A 292 4.85 15.43 -4.17
CA ILE A 292 6.16 16.09 -4.15
C ILE A 292 7.29 15.09 -3.87
N GLN A 293 7.01 14.04 -3.09
CA GLN A 293 7.99 13.06 -2.64
C GLN A 293 8.07 11.81 -3.54
N ARG A 294 7.24 11.71 -4.58
CA ARG A 294 7.03 10.47 -5.37
C ARG A 294 8.25 9.87 -6.07
N GLY A 295 9.35 10.61 -6.18
CA GLY A 295 10.62 10.14 -6.72
C GLY A 295 11.67 9.78 -5.68
N ARG A 296 11.37 9.91 -4.38
CA ARG A 296 12.26 9.57 -3.27
C ARG A 296 12.09 8.11 -2.85
N THR A 297 13.05 7.59 -2.10
CA THR A 297 13.01 6.21 -1.59
C THR A 297 11.87 6.01 -0.59
N HIS A 298 11.73 6.94 0.34
CA HIS A 298 10.61 7.08 1.27
C HIS A 298 10.32 8.56 1.53
N ALA A 299 9.18 8.84 2.17
CA ALA A 299 8.86 10.18 2.61
C ALA A 299 9.83 10.66 3.70
N LEU A 300 10.05 11.98 3.75
CA LEU A 300 11.02 12.67 4.60
C LEU A 300 12.49 12.24 4.39
N ASP A 301 12.80 11.56 3.28
CA ASP A 301 14.18 11.36 2.82
C ASP A 301 14.76 12.71 2.36
N PHE A 302 15.74 13.22 3.11
CA PHE A 302 16.41 14.50 2.80
C PHE A 302 17.81 14.31 2.21
N SER A 303 18.24 13.08 1.94
CA SER A 303 19.61 12.74 1.50
C SER A 303 20.00 13.45 0.20
N SER A 304 19.06 13.55 -0.74
CA SER A 304 19.22 14.18 -2.05
C SER A 304 18.74 15.63 -2.12
N SER A 305 18.35 16.22 -0.98
CA SER A 305 17.74 17.55 -0.95
C SER A 305 18.71 18.67 -0.54
N ASN A 306 18.67 19.80 -1.26
CA ASN A 306 19.41 21.02 -0.89
C ASN A 306 18.72 21.83 0.23
N LEU A 307 17.77 21.23 0.95
CA LEU A 307 17.00 21.92 1.99
C LEU A 307 17.90 22.28 3.19
N PRO A 308 17.85 23.52 3.69
CA PRO A 308 18.53 23.92 4.92
C PRO A 308 18.12 23.07 6.12
N ARG A 309 19.03 22.91 7.08
CA ARG A 309 18.77 22.10 8.31
C ARG A 309 17.53 22.59 9.05
N VAL A 310 17.34 23.90 9.19
CA VAL A 310 16.19 24.50 9.86
C VAL A 310 14.88 24.09 9.18
N SER A 311 14.81 24.14 7.85
CA SER A 311 13.62 23.73 7.10
C SER A 311 13.28 22.25 7.31
N ARG A 312 14.29 21.37 7.35
CA ARG A 312 14.08 19.93 7.63
C ARG A 312 13.45 19.72 9.01
N TRP A 313 13.95 20.42 10.03
CA TRP A 313 13.40 20.35 11.38
C TRP A 313 11.99 20.93 11.47
N LEU A 314 11.72 22.07 10.83
CA LEU A 314 10.38 22.66 10.78
C LEU A 314 9.36 21.69 10.18
N ILE A 315 9.73 20.97 9.10
CA ILE A 315 8.86 19.93 8.52
C ILE A 315 8.60 18.80 9.52
N CYS A 316 9.65 18.29 10.18
CA CYS A 316 9.49 17.24 11.19
C CYS A 316 8.60 17.70 12.37
N TYR A 317 8.81 18.92 12.88
CA TYR A 317 8.00 19.48 13.95
C TYR A 317 6.56 19.76 13.52
N SER A 318 6.31 20.18 12.27
CA SER A 318 4.96 20.34 11.75
C SER A 318 4.22 19.00 11.66
N VAL A 319 4.91 17.94 11.23
CA VAL A 319 4.33 16.58 11.21
C VAL A 319 4.01 16.12 12.63
N LEU A 320 4.92 16.34 13.59
CA LEU A 320 4.70 16.02 15.00
C LEU A 320 3.53 16.81 15.59
N PHE A 321 3.42 18.10 15.29
CA PHE A 321 2.30 18.93 15.73
C PHE A 321 0.96 18.41 15.19
N LEU A 322 0.90 18.06 13.89
CA LEU A 322 -0.30 17.48 13.29
C LEU A 322 -0.67 16.14 13.95
N LEU A 323 0.32 15.32 14.28
CA LEU A 323 0.12 14.07 15.01
C LEU A 323 -0.52 14.31 16.38
N LEU A 324 -0.02 15.28 17.15
CA LEU A 324 -0.57 15.61 18.47
C LEU A 324 -1.96 16.27 18.38
N LYS A 325 -2.21 17.08 17.35
CA LYS A 325 -3.47 17.80 17.19
C LYS A 325 -4.62 16.92 16.70
N TYR A 326 -4.31 15.99 15.79
CA TYR A 326 -5.31 15.18 15.08
C TYR A 326 -5.20 13.69 15.43
N SER A 327 -4.59 13.34 16.57
CA SER A 327 -4.72 12.01 17.15
C SER A 327 -6.19 11.78 17.49
N GLY A 328 -6.90 11.11 16.59
CA GLY A 328 -8.31 10.76 16.77
C GLY A 328 -8.46 9.53 17.65
N GLU A 329 -9.68 8.97 17.64
CA GLU A 329 -9.92 7.66 18.25
C GLU A 329 -9.10 6.60 17.53
N GLN A 330 -8.45 5.74 18.30
CA GLN A 330 -7.70 4.61 17.76
C GLN A 330 -8.66 3.70 16.98
N GLN A 331 -8.32 3.47 15.71
CA GLN A 331 -9.02 2.50 14.86
C GLN A 331 -8.15 1.25 14.71
N ASP A 332 -8.80 0.09 14.77
CA ASP A 332 -8.13 -1.19 14.57
C ASP A 332 -7.42 -1.22 13.23
N PHE A 333 -6.27 -1.89 13.21
CA PHE A 333 -5.54 -2.12 11.98
C PHE A 333 -6.40 -2.91 11.00
N ILE A 334 -6.47 -2.47 9.74
CA ILE A 334 -7.45 -2.98 8.77
C ILE A 334 -7.39 -4.50 8.58
N TYR A 335 -6.21 -5.12 8.67
CA TYR A 335 -6.06 -6.56 8.52
C TYR A 335 -6.58 -7.40 9.69
N PHE A 336 -6.83 -6.79 10.86
CA PHE A 336 -7.44 -7.49 11.98
C PHE A 336 -8.97 -7.54 11.89
N GLN A 337 -9.56 -6.94 10.85
CA GLN A 337 -11.01 -6.87 10.66
C GLN A 337 -11.57 -7.93 9.69
N PHE A 338 -10.72 -8.82 9.16
CA PHE A 338 -11.07 -9.75 8.08
C PHE A 338 -11.04 -11.22 8.46
#